data_AF-B4VV61-F1
#
_entry.id   AF-B4VV61-F1
#
_cell.length_a   1.000
_cell.length_b   1.000
_cell.length_c   1.000
_cell.angle_alpha   90.00
_cell.angle_beta   90.00
_cell.angle_gamma   90.00
#
_symmetry.space_group_name_H-M   'P 1'
#
loop_
_entity.id
_entity.type
_entity.pdbx_description
1 polymer ?
#
loop_
_entity_poly.entity_id
_entity_poly.type
_entity_poly.pdbx_seq_one_letter_code
_entity_poly.pdbx_strand_id
1 'polypeptide(L)'
;MTAFASSHLQVPQQRLNQLIEQLLEDGWTQSSLANAIGVDFSTVYRWLKGKTKPEPDSRNFRQLAKVSGGTPRTLQLYLDGEISLSVYRYGLENKGVVDVKDDNMSSNERIKAEVLDKIYALDPADIADVISSTVAFLANRV
;
A
#
# COMPACT_ATOMS: atom_id res chain seq x y z
N MET A 1 10.87 -22.11 -36.12
CA MET A 1 9.63 -21.30 -36.27
C MET A 1 9.34 -20.67 -34.92
N THR A 2 9.45 -19.35 -34.82
CA THR A 2 9.58 -18.63 -33.55
C THR A 2 8.26 -18.00 -33.08
N ALA A 3 7.86 -18.35 -31.85
CA ALA A 3 6.96 -17.63 -30.93
C ALA A 3 5.83 -16.74 -31.51
N PHE A 4 4.63 -17.31 -31.68
CA PHE A 4 3.36 -16.57 -31.73
C PHE A 4 2.61 -16.61 -30.38
N ALA A 5 3.31 -16.33 -29.28
CA ALA A 5 2.76 -16.44 -27.92
C ALA A 5 3.09 -15.19 -27.08
N SER A 6 2.40 -14.07 -27.34
CA SER A 6 2.45 -12.89 -26.46
C SER A 6 1.20 -12.00 -26.46
N SER A 7 0.50 -11.78 -27.58
CA SER A 7 -0.41 -10.63 -27.73
C SER A 7 -1.71 -10.64 -26.89
N HIS A 8 -2.10 -11.74 -26.26
CA HIS A 8 -3.44 -11.89 -25.66
C HIS A 8 -3.48 -12.27 -24.16
N LEU A 9 -2.35 -12.36 -23.46
CA LEU A 9 -2.31 -12.73 -22.02
C LEU A 9 -2.53 -11.56 -21.06
N GLN A 10 -2.66 -10.33 -21.56
CA GLN A 10 -1.93 -9.24 -20.91
C GLN A 10 -2.70 -8.43 -19.86
N VAL A 11 -3.95 -8.01 -20.07
CA VAL A 11 -4.57 -6.94 -19.24
C VAL A 11 -4.57 -7.24 -17.73
N PRO A 12 -5.05 -8.41 -17.24
CA PRO A 12 -5.03 -8.71 -15.80
C PRO A 12 -3.62 -8.85 -15.24
N GLN A 13 -2.64 -9.29 -16.04
CA GLN A 13 -1.26 -9.44 -15.60
C GLN A 13 -0.51 -8.09 -15.58
N GLN A 14 -0.73 -7.24 -16.58
CA GLN A 14 -0.20 -5.88 -16.65
C GLN A 14 -0.72 -5.04 -15.49
N ARG A 15 -2.02 -5.14 -15.18
CA ARG A 15 -2.61 -4.45 -14.03
C ARG A 15 -2.17 -5.02 -12.68
N LEU A 16 -2.00 -6.34 -12.56
CA LEU A 16 -1.40 -6.92 -11.37
C LEU A 16 0.03 -6.37 -11.14
N ASN A 17 0.83 -6.27 -12.21
CA ASN A 17 2.16 -5.66 -12.14
C ASN A 17 2.08 -4.20 -11.74
N GLN A 18 1.27 -3.39 -12.43
CA GLN A 18 1.08 -1.96 -12.14
C GLN A 18 0.68 -1.72 -10.68
N LEU A 19 -0.23 -2.52 -10.14
CA LEU A 19 -0.63 -2.43 -8.73
C LEU A 19 0.52 -2.76 -7.78
N ILE A 20 1.27 -3.83 -8.02
CA ILE A 20 2.40 -4.20 -7.16
C ILE A 20 3.53 -3.16 -7.27
N GLU A 21 3.83 -2.68 -8.48
CA GLU A 21 4.83 -1.63 -8.72
C GLU A 21 4.46 -0.33 -8.01
N GLN A 22 3.19 0.10 -8.05
CA GLN A 22 2.71 1.24 -7.27
C GLN A 22 2.89 1.05 -5.76
N LEU A 23 2.65 -0.16 -5.22
CA LEU A 23 2.92 -0.42 -3.80
C LEU A 23 4.42 -0.28 -3.48
N LEU A 24 5.31 -0.66 -4.40
CA LEU A 24 6.75 -0.48 -4.20
C LEU A 24 7.16 1.00 -4.21
N GLU A 25 6.55 1.81 -5.08
CA GLU A 25 6.73 3.28 -5.08
C GLU A 25 6.23 3.92 -3.78
N ASP A 26 5.11 3.43 -3.24
CA ASP A 26 4.54 3.82 -1.95
C ASP A 26 5.32 3.28 -0.73
N GLY A 27 6.56 2.83 -0.92
CA GLY A 27 7.50 2.45 0.15
C GLY A 27 7.44 0.98 0.58
N TRP A 28 6.63 0.13 -0.05
CA TRP A 28 6.69 -1.32 0.23
C TRP A 28 7.95 -1.94 -0.36
N THR A 29 8.56 -2.88 0.36
CA THR A 29 9.47 -3.87 -0.26
C THR A 29 8.67 -5.11 -0.68
N GLN A 30 9.17 -5.86 -1.67
CA GLN A 30 8.55 -7.14 -2.04
C GLN A 30 8.49 -8.12 -0.84
N SER A 31 9.46 -8.07 0.07
CA SER A 31 9.49 -8.90 1.29
C SER A 31 8.44 -8.47 2.31
N SER A 32 8.28 -7.17 2.58
CA SER A 32 7.22 -6.67 3.47
C SER A 32 5.83 -6.90 2.90
N LEU A 33 5.66 -6.79 1.58
CA LEU A 33 4.40 -7.09 0.90
C LEU A 33 4.06 -8.59 0.97
N ALA A 34 5.04 -9.46 0.71
CA ALA A 34 4.90 -10.91 0.86
C ALA A 34 4.48 -11.29 2.29
N ASN A 35 5.16 -10.73 3.30
CA ASN A 35 4.84 -10.95 4.72
C ASN A 35 3.41 -10.48 5.08
N ALA A 36 2.98 -9.29 4.61
CA ALA A 36 1.65 -8.77 4.89
C ALA A 36 0.52 -9.57 4.20
N ILE A 37 0.80 -10.14 3.02
CA ILE A 37 -0.13 -11.04 2.31
C ILE A 37 -0.13 -12.45 2.95
N GLY A 38 0.96 -12.84 3.62
CA GLY A 38 1.15 -14.16 4.21
C GLY A 38 1.64 -15.20 3.20
N VAL A 39 2.49 -14.79 2.25
CA VAL A 39 3.12 -15.64 1.22
C VAL A 39 4.64 -15.51 1.26
N ASP A 40 5.35 -16.44 0.63
CA ASP A 40 6.80 -16.33 0.44
C ASP A 40 7.17 -15.24 -0.58
N PHE A 41 8.35 -14.63 -0.42
CA PHE A 41 8.91 -13.63 -1.36
C PHE A 41 8.88 -14.11 -2.82
N SER A 42 9.21 -15.38 -3.08
CA SER A 42 9.20 -15.94 -4.43
C SER A 42 7.81 -15.95 -5.07
N THR A 43 6.72 -15.90 -4.27
CA THR A 43 5.35 -15.79 -4.77
C THR A 43 5.10 -14.42 -5.37
N VAL A 44 5.44 -13.34 -4.65
CA VAL A 44 5.32 -11.96 -5.15
C VAL A 44 6.23 -11.73 -6.37
N TYR A 45 7.46 -12.25 -6.31
CA TYR A 45 8.38 -12.20 -7.46
C TYR A 45 7.81 -12.91 -8.69
N ARG A 46 7.18 -14.10 -8.53
CA ARG A 46 6.55 -14.83 -9.65
C ARG A 46 5.33 -14.10 -10.21
N TRP A 47 4.58 -13.38 -9.38
CA TRP A 47 3.50 -12.50 -9.84
C TRP A 47 4.03 -11.35 -10.70
N LEU A 48 5.03 -10.60 -10.23
CA LEU A 48 5.67 -9.52 -11.00
C LEU A 48 6.30 -10.00 -12.32
N LYS A 49 6.82 -11.23 -12.36
CA LYS A 49 7.37 -11.84 -13.58
C LYS A 49 6.30 -12.50 -14.48
N GLY A 50 5.01 -12.36 -14.17
CA GLY A 50 3.91 -12.97 -14.93
C GLY A 50 3.95 -14.49 -15.03
N LYS A 51 4.66 -15.15 -14.11
CA LYS A 51 4.79 -16.62 -14.07
C LYS A 51 3.59 -17.29 -13.40
N THR A 52 2.90 -16.56 -12.54
CA THR A 52 1.68 -16.93 -11.83
C THR A 52 0.88 -15.67 -11.54
N LYS A 53 -0.39 -15.80 -11.17
CA LYS A 53 -1.20 -14.74 -10.55
C LYS A 53 -1.91 -15.32 -9.33
N PRO A 54 -2.34 -14.53 -8.33
CA PRO A 54 -3.23 -15.04 -7.29
C PRO A 54 -4.55 -15.46 -7.93
N GLU A 55 -5.03 -16.66 -7.60
CA GLU A 55 -6.33 -17.15 -8.09
C GLU A 55 -7.48 -16.34 -7.46
N PRO A 56 -8.54 -16.02 -8.21
CA PRO A 56 -9.76 -15.44 -7.63
C PRO A 56 -10.24 -16.24 -6.41
N ASP A 57 -10.81 -15.55 -5.43
CA ASP A 57 -11.28 -16.09 -4.14
C ASP A 57 -10.23 -16.79 -3.25
N SER A 58 -8.99 -16.98 -3.71
CA SER A 58 -7.90 -17.51 -2.88
C SER A 58 -7.61 -16.62 -1.66
N ARG A 59 -6.99 -17.19 -0.63
CA ARG A 59 -6.51 -16.42 0.54
C ARG A 59 -5.55 -15.31 0.10
N ASN A 60 -4.68 -15.62 -0.85
CA ASN A 60 -3.67 -14.71 -1.39
C ASN A 60 -4.31 -13.51 -2.10
N PHE A 61 -5.35 -13.74 -2.90
CA PHE A 61 -6.11 -12.69 -3.57
C PHE A 61 -6.86 -11.79 -2.58
N ARG A 62 -7.50 -12.40 -1.58
CA ARG A 62 -8.19 -11.67 -0.50
C ARG A 62 -7.24 -10.79 0.31
N GLN A 63 -6.04 -11.28 0.65
CA GLN A 63 -5.06 -10.49 1.38
C GLN A 63 -4.39 -9.44 0.50
N LEU A 64 -4.07 -9.74 -0.76
CA LEU A 64 -3.57 -8.73 -1.72
C LEU A 64 -4.57 -7.57 -1.83
N ALA A 65 -5.88 -7.86 -1.95
CA ALA A 65 -6.90 -6.83 -1.99
C ALA A 65 -6.89 -5.96 -0.72
N LYS A 66 -6.87 -6.60 0.46
CA LYS A 66 -6.85 -5.91 1.76
C LYS A 66 -5.63 -4.99 1.92
N VAL A 67 -4.41 -5.47 1.62
CA VAL A 67 -3.19 -4.67 1.83
C VAL A 67 -3.00 -3.54 0.81
N SER A 68 -3.70 -3.60 -0.33
CA SER A 68 -3.57 -2.62 -1.42
C SER A 68 -4.71 -1.60 -1.51
N GLY A 69 -5.63 -1.61 -0.54
CA GLY A 69 -6.67 -0.59 -0.36
C GLY A 69 -8.08 -0.97 -0.84
N GLY A 70 -8.33 -2.24 -1.18
CA GLY A 70 -9.59 -2.66 -1.80
C GLY A 70 -10.23 -3.92 -1.21
N THR A 71 -11.28 -4.37 -1.90
CA THR A 71 -11.97 -5.64 -1.64
C THR A 71 -11.64 -6.64 -2.75
N PRO A 72 -11.89 -7.94 -2.58
CA PRO A 72 -11.71 -8.92 -3.67
C PRO A 72 -12.50 -8.55 -4.92
N ARG A 73 -13.71 -8.01 -4.75
CA ARG A 73 -14.57 -7.57 -5.85
C ARG A 73 -13.97 -6.37 -6.59
N THR A 74 -13.47 -5.35 -5.89
CA THR A 74 -12.86 -4.19 -6.56
C THR A 74 -11.51 -4.53 -7.16
N LEU A 75 -10.74 -5.46 -6.56
CA LEU A 75 -9.50 -5.96 -7.15
C LEU A 75 -9.78 -6.69 -8.47
N GLN A 76 -10.80 -7.56 -8.51
CA GLN A 76 -11.22 -8.26 -9.72
C GLN A 76 -11.63 -7.26 -10.83
N LEU A 77 -12.51 -6.31 -10.51
CA LEU A 77 -12.93 -5.25 -11.44
C LEU A 77 -11.75 -4.44 -12.00
N TYR A 78 -10.77 -4.11 -11.14
CA TYR A 78 -9.56 -3.42 -11.57
C TYR A 78 -8.78 -4.27 -12.56
N LEU A 79 -8.42 -5.51 -12.18
CA LEU A 79 -7.61 -6.41 -13.00
C LEU A 79 -8.26 -6.69 -14.38
N ASP A 80 -9.58 -6.89 -14.43
CA ASP A 80 -10.28 -7.30 -15.65
C ASP A 80 -10.35 -6.20 -16.71
N GLY A 81 -10.67 -4.97 -16.32
CA GLY A 81 -11.13 -3.98 -17.30
C GLY A 81 -11.55 -2.66 -16.65
N GLU A 82 -12.35 -2.78 -15.61
CA GLU A 82 -13.58 -2.01 -15.44
C GLU A 82 -13.41 -0.72 -14.63
N ILE A 83 -12.37 -0.65 -13.80
CA ILE A 83 -12.05 0.54 -12.99
C ILE A 83 -10.57 0.94 -13.12
N SER A 84 -10.28 2.21 -12.87
CA SER A 84 -8.89 2.70 -12.81
C SER A 84 -8.20 2.27 -11.52
N LEU A 85 -6.86 2.37 -11.51
CA LEU A 85 -6.06 2.16 -10.29
C LEU A 85 -6.47 3.15 -9.18
N SER A 86 -6.78 4.40 -9.52
CA SER A 86 -7.23 5.39 -8.53
C SER A 86 -8.58 5.05 -7.90
N VAL A 87 -9.56 4.62 -8.69
CA VAL A 87 -10.87 4.16 -8.19
C VAL A 87 -10.73 2.89 -7.35
N TYR A 88 -9.79 2.01 -7.71
CA TYR A 88 -9.49 0.82 -6.91
C TYR A 88 -8.88 1.15 -5.53
N ARG A 89 -7.87 2.02 -5.49
CA ARG A 89 -7.07 2.30 -4.28
C ARG A 89 -7.69 3.33 -3.34
N TYR A 90 -8.43 4.31 -3.86
CA TYR A 90 -8.95 5.44 -3.10
C TYR A 90 -10.49 5.50 -3.07
N GLY A 91 -11.18 4.74 -3.92
CA GLY A 91 -12.56 4.30 -3.65
C GLY A 91 -13.62 4.55 -4.74
N LEU A 92 -14.67 3.73 -4.64
CA LEU A 92 -16.06 4.13 -4.89
C LEU A 92 -16.71 4.24 -3.50
N GLU A 93 -16.71 5.42 -2.89
CA GLU A 93 -16.96 5.53 -1.46
C GLU A 93 -18.43 5.23 -1.05
N ASN A 94 -18.57 4.40 -0.01
CA ASN A 94 -19.75 4.29 0.89
C ASN A 94 -21.10 3.81 0.33
N LYS A 95 -21.33 2.48 0.20
CA LYS A 95 -22.71 1.92 0.14
C LYS A 95 -22.91 0.43 0.55
N GLY A 96 -22.81 0.13 1.86
CA GLY A 96 -23.36 -1.07 2.55
C GLY A 96 -22.71 -2.43 2.25
N VAL A 97 -22.79 -3.52 3.05
CA VAL A 97 -23.54 -3.94 4.26
C VAL A 97 -22.78 -5.18 4.83
N VAL A 98 -22.53 -5.47 6.13
CA VAL A 98 -22.68 -4.80 7.45
C VAL A 98 -21.72 -5.46 8.49
N ASP A 99 -21.39 -4.73 9.57
CA ASP A 99 -20.88 -5.13 10.92
C ASP A 99 -20.09 -6.46 11.14
N VAL A 100 -18.78 -6.35 11.36
CA VAL A 100 -18.18 -6.69 12.67
C VAL A 100 -17.16 -5.60 13.02
N LYS A 101 -17.27 -5.05 14.24
CA LYS A 101 -16.35 -4.07 14.84
C LYS A 101 -14.87 -4.37 14.61
N ASP A 102 -14.12 -3.37 14.13
CA ASP A 102 -12.85 -3.00 14.78
C ASP A 102 -12.56 -1.51 14.52
N ASP A 103 -12.79 -0.69 15.55
CA ASP A 103 -12.47 0.73 15.58
C ASP A 103 -11.01 0.86 16.04
N ASN A 104 -10.07 0.66 15.11
CA ASN A 104 -8.66 0.45 15.47
C ASN A 104 -7.66 1.08 14.48
N MET A 105 -7.84 2.38 14.25
CA MET A 105 -6.70 3.28 14.38
C MET A 105 -7.11 4.35 15.40
N SER A 106 -6.67 4.14 16.64
CA SER A 106 -6.98 4.96 17.80
C SER A 106 -6.78 6.44 17.48
N SER A 107 -7.58 7.34 18.06
CA SER A 107 -7.38 8.78 17.87
C SER A 107 -5.93 9.20 18.18
N ASN A 108 -5.27 8.53 19.14
CA ASN A 108 -3.86 8.72 19.45
C ASN A 108 -2.91 8.28 18.32
N GLU A 109 -3.24 7.24 17.57
CA GLU A 109 -2.45 6.77 16.41
C GLU A 109 -2.62 7.71 15.21
N ARG A 110 -3.83 8.25 15.01
CA ARG A 110 -4.09 9.29 13.99
C ARG A 110 -3.33 10.58 14.31
N ILE A 111 -3.38 11.04 15.56
CA ILE A 111 -2.61 12.19 16.05
C ILE A 111 -1.10 11.93 15.92
N LYS A 112 -0.62 10.74 16.29
CA LYS A 112 0.79 10.36 16.19
C LYS A 112 1.28 10.37 14.74
N ALA A 113 0.49 9.85 13.79
CA ALA A 113 0.84 9.88 12.37
C ALA A 113 0.92 11.32 11.85
N GLU A 114 -0.09 12.16 12.12
CA GLU A 114 -0.12 13.56 11.70
C GLU A 114 1.05 14.38 12.29
N VAL A 115 1.42 14.11 13.54
CA VAL A 115 2.57 14.75 14.20
C VAL A 115 3.89 14.28 13.59
N LEU A 116 4.04 13.00 13.25
CA LEU A 116 5.25 12.48 12.60
C LEU A 116 5.43 13.07 11.19
N ASP A 117 4.37 13.11 10.38
CA ASP A 117 4.42 13.72 9.04
C ASP A 117 4.84 15.19 9.11
N LYS A 118 4.29 15.94 10.09
CA LYS A 118 4.68 17.33 10.35
C LYS A 118 6.14 17.47 10.79
N ILE A 119 6.65 16.57 11.63
CA ILE A 119 8.06 16.58 12.05
C ILE A 119 9.00 16.27 10.87
N TYR A 120 8.65 15.30 10.01
CA TYR A 120 9.45 14.95 8.84
C TYR A 120 9.42 16.02 7.73
N ALA A 121 8.44 16.93 7.75
CA ALA A 121 8.35 18.06 6.84
C ALA A 121 9.15 19.31 7.27
N LEU A 122 9.73 19.31 8.48
CA LEU A 122 10.59 20.40 8.98
C LEU A 122 12.05 20.21 8.52
N ASP A 123 12.76 21.30 8.26
CA ASP A 123 14.21 21.25 8.04
C ASP A 123 14.92 20.85 9.36
N PRO A 124 15.81 19.84 9.37
CA PRO A 124 16.60 19.49 10.54
C PRO A 124 17.40 20.66 11.16
N ALA A 125 17.78 21.67 10.36
CA ALA A 125 18.43 22.88 10.85
C ALA A 125 17.49 23.74 11.71
N ASP A 126 16.25 23.96 11.28
CA ASP A 126 15.24 24.74 12.02
C ASP A 126 14.93 24.07 13.37
N ILE A 127 14.84 22.73 13.39
CA ILE A 127 14.65 21.96 14.63
C ILE A 127 15.85 22.16 15.58
N ALA A 128 17.08 22.09 15.05
CA ALA A 128 18.29 22.25 15.84
C ALA A 128 18.39 23.65 16.48
N ASP A 129 18.02 24.70 15.76
CA ASP A 129 18.01 26.08 16.26
C ASP A 129 16.98 26.30 17.38
N VAL A 130 15.77 25.73 17.25
CA VAL A 130 14.75 25.80 18.31
C VAL A 130 15.20 25.03 19.57
N ILE A 131 15.82 23.86 19.42
CA ILE A 131 16.36 23.09 20.56
C ILE A 131 17.52 23.85 21.21
N SER A 132 18.47 24.35 20.41
CA SER A 132 19.65 25.08 20.88
C SER A 132 19.28 26.35 21.65
N SER A 133 18.38 27.17 21.10
CA SER A 133 17.87 28.36 21.77
C SER A 133 17.09 28.04 23.05
N THR A 134 16.30 26.97 23.07
CA THR A 134 15.59 26.51 24.28
C THR A 134 16.57 26.04 25.37
N VAL A 135 17.61 25.28 25.01
CA VAL A 135 18.66 24.84 25.94
C VAL A 135 19.42 26.05 26.51
N ALA A 136 19.81 27.01 25.67
CA ALA A 136 20.48 28.23 26.11
C ALA A 136 19.60 29.09 27.05
N PHE A 137 18.29 29.19 26.77
CA PHE A 137 17.34 29.88 27.63
C PHE A 137 17.19 29.21 29.00
N LEU A 138 17.15 27.86 29.05
CA LEU A 138 17.07 27.11 30.30
C LEU A 138 18.37 27.15 31.09
N ALA A 139 19.53 27.10 30.42
CA ALA A 139 20.84 27.23 31.07
C ALA A 139 21.02 28.60 31.76
N ASN A 140 20.46 29.67 31.18
CA ASN A 140 20.48 31.03 31.76
C ASN A 140 19.39 31.26 32.83
N ARG A 141 18.68 30.21 33.28
CA ARG A 141 17.63 30.27 34.31
C ARG A 141 18.01 29.56 35.63
N VAL A 142 19.24 29.04 35.72
CA VAL A 142 19.81 28.32 36.87
C VAL A 142 20.86 29.18 37.57
#